data_AF-A0AAW9DK12-F1
#
_entry.id   AF-A0AAW9DK12-F1
#
_cell.length_a   1.000
_cell.length_b   1.000
_cell.length_c   1.000
_cell.angle_alpha   90.00
_cell.angle_beta   90.00
_cell.angle_gamma   90.00
#
_symmetry.space_group_name_H-M   'P 1'
#
loop_
_entity.id
_entity.type
_entity.pdbx_description
1 polymer ?
#
loop_
_entity_poly.entity_id
_entity_poly.type
_entity_poly.pdbx_seq_one_letter_code
_entity_poly.pdbx_strand_id
1 'polypeptide(L)'
;DVALFYAFAGLPILVPILSKFLVGVKAEYTDNFLDFLGAALATQDGIVLPVLLLSLIISAVFRDEIDSGILFLYKDLNRTRLFNAKIISLVVMYASYVLLTVLTSAIAYFGFLNASGKVVSDDWNNVQSTLLSIFATISINVIGIL
;
A
#
# COMPACT_ATOMS: atom_id res chain seq x y z
N ASP A 1 9.20 11.29 6.97
CA ASP A 1 9.06 9.83 6.73
C ASP A 1 7.67 9.45 6.28
N VAL A 2 6.62 9.73 7.06
CA VAL A 2 5.22 9.39 6.71
C VAL A 2 4.74 9.99 5.37
N ALA A 3 5.02 11.27 5.10
CA ALA A 3 4.65 11.89 3.83
C ALA A 3 5.36 11.25 2.62
N LEU A 4 6.61 10.81 2.80
CA LEU A 4 7.38 10.13 1.76
C LEU A 4 6.82 8.73 1.51
N PHE A 5 6.39 8.02 2.57
CA PHE A 5 5.69 6.74 2.44
C PHE A 5 4.41 6.91 1.61
N TYR A 6 3.57 7.91 1.91
CA TYR A 6 2.37 8.19 1.12
C TYR A 6 2.66 8.61 -0.33
N ALA A 7 3.81 9.21 -0.63
CA ALA A 7 4.17 9.53 -2.02
C ALA A 7 4.24 8.27 -2.91
N PHE A 8 4.64 7.13 -2.35
CA PHE A 8 4.67 5.86 -3.08
C PHE A 8 3.28 5.31 -3.42
N ALA A 9 2.22 5.74 -2.71
CA ALA A 9 0.84 5.44 -3.12
C ALA A 9 0.49 6.08 -4.47
N GLY A 10 1.24 7.10 -4.91
CA GLY A 10 1.10 7.73 -6.22
C GLY A 10 1.78 7.00 -7.38
N LEU A 11 2.56 5.94 -7.13
CA LEU A 11 3.26 5.18 -8.16
C LEU A 11 2.38 4.70 -9.34
N PRO A 12 1.12 4.27 -9.15
CA PRO A 12 0.27 3.82 -10.26
C PRO A 12 0.11 4.88 -11.36
N ILE A 13 0.20 6.17 -11.03
CA ILE A 13 0.09 7.28 -11.98
C ILE A 13 1.30 7.34 -12.94
N LEU A 14 2.46 6.82 -12.52
CA LEU A 14 3.64 6.77 -13.38
C LEU A 14 3.44 5.79 -14.55
N VAL A 15 2.65 4.72 -14.37
CA VAL A 15 2.45 3.70 -15.41
C VAL A 15 1.86 4.29 -16.70
N PRO A 16 0.76 5.09 -16.67
CA PRO A 16 0.29 5.83 -17.84
C PRO A 16 1.29 6.80 -18.47
N ILE A 17 2.21 7.36 -17.68
CA ILE A 17 3.24 8.29 -18.18
C ILE A 17 4.29 7.50 -18.95
N LEU A 18 4.81 6.43 -18.34
CA LEU A 18 5.84 5.57 -18.91
C LEU A 18 5.35 4.79 -20.14
N SER A 19 4.07 4.41 -20.17
CA SER A 19 3.47 3.69 -21.30
C SER A 19 3.42 4.51 -22.59
N LYS A 20 3.55 5.84 -22.52
CA LYS A 20 3.71 6.71 -23.70
C LYS A 20 5.09 6.62 -24.32
N PHE A 21 6.11 6.24 -23.54
CA PHE A 21 7.50 6.16 -23.96
C PHE A 21 7.96 4.73 -24.25
N LEU A 22 7.34 3.73 -23.61
CA LEU A 22 7.71 2.32 -23.72
C LEU A 22 6.63 1.52 -24.48
N VAL A 23 7.00 1.02 -25.65
CA VAL A 23 6.15 0.14 -26.46
C VAL A 23 5.96 -1.20 -25.73
N GLY A 24 4.72 -1.58 -25.43
CA GLY A 24 4.36 -2.86 -24.78
C GLY A 24 3.67 -2.69 -23.42
N VAL A 25 4.04 -1.67 -22.64
CA VAL A 25 3.46 -1.40 -21.31
C VAL A 25 1.96 -1.14 -21.40
N LYS A 26 1.50 -0.46 -22.47
CA LYS A 26 0.07 -0.15 -22.61
C LYS A 26 -0.80 -1.42 -22.73
N ALA A 27 -0.35 -2.44 -23.48
CA ALA A 27 -1.18 -3.62 -23.76
C ALA A 27 -1.37 -4.52 -22.53
N GLU A 28 -0.36 -4.62 -21.68
CA GLU A 28 -0.35 -5.49 -20.49
C GLU A 28 -1.25 -4.96 -19.37
N TYR A 29 -1.39 -3.63 -19.26
CA TYR A 29 -2.09 -2.98 -18.14
C TYR A 29 -3.47 -2.42 -18.48
N THR A 30 -3.95 -2.53 -19.72
CA THR A 30 -5.27 -2.01 -20.14
C THR A 30 -6.41 -3.02 -20.07
N ASP A 31 -6.14 -4.27 -19.74
CA ASP A 31 -7.13 -5.33 -19.92
C ASP A 31 -8.29 -5.23 -18.93
N ASN A 32 -8.00 -5.20 -17.63
CA ASN A 32 -8.97 -4.93 -16.57
C ASN A 32 -8.35 -4.20 -15.36
N PHE A 33 -9.19 -3.50 -14.60
CA PHE A 33 -8.75 -2.71 -13.45
C PHE A 33 -8.18 -3.56 -12.31
N LEU A 34 -8.76 -4.73 -12.04
CA LEU A 34 -8.35 -5.58 -10.92
C LEU A 34 -6.92 -6.09 -11.08
N ASP A 35 -6.53 -6.49 -12.28
CA ASP A 35 -5.16 -6.89 -12.61
C ASP A 35 -4.19 -5.71 -12.54
N PHE A 36 -4.62 -4.53 -13.01
CA PHE A 36 -3.83 -3.31 -12.87
C PHE A 36 -3.56 -2.95 -11.41
N LEU A 37 -4.59 -3.05 -10.55
CA LEU A 37 -4.46 -2.81 -9.11
C LEU A 37 -3.55 -3.86 -8.44
N GLY A 38 -3.71 -5.14 -8.79
CA GLY A 38 -2.85 -6.21 -8.28
C GLY A 38 -1.39 -5.99 -8.65
N ALA A 39 -1.11 -5.63 -9.91
CA ALA A 39 0.24 -5.32 -10.37
C ALA A 39 0.81 -4.06 -9.70
N ALA A 40 -0.01 -3.03 -9.47
CA ALA A 40 0.40 -1.82 -8.77
C ALA A 40 0.84 -2.10 -7.33
N LEU A 41 0.05 -2.88 -6.58
CA LEU A 41 0.39 -3.28 -5.21
C LEU A 41 1.62 -4.18 -5.18
N ALA A 42 1.71 -5.17 -6.06
CA ALA A 42 2.88 -6.04 -6.16
C ALA A 42 4.16 -5.26 -6.50
N THR A 43 4.06 -4.24 -7.36
CA THR A 43 5.19 -3.36 -7.71
C THR A 43 5.62 -2.51 -6.52
N GLN A 44 4.67 -1.96 -5.75
CA GLN A 44 4.97 -1.19 -4.54
C GLN A 44 5.71 -2.04 -3.50
N ASP A 45 5.27 -3.29 -3.27
CA ASP A 45 5.92 -4.24 -2.37
C ASP A 45 7.29 -4.71 -2.88
N GLY A 46 7.43 -4.86 -4.20
CA GLY A 46 8.71 -5.23 -4.83
C GLY A 46 9.77 -4.13 -4.74
N ILE A 47 9.38 -2.87 -4.54
CA ILE A 47 10.31 -1.76 -4.32
C ILE A 47 10.72 -1.75 -2.84
N VAL A 48 12.03 -1.77 -2.60
CA VAL A 48 12.60 -1.82 -1.23
C VAL A 48 12.25 -0.56 -0.41
N LEU A 49 12.11 0.60 -1.05
CA LEU A 49 11.92 1.89 -0.36
C LEU A 49 10.61 2.00 0.46
N PRO A 50 9.40 1.70 -0.08
CA PRO A 50 8.17 1.67 0.70
C PRO A 50 8.25 0.78 1.94
N VAL A 51 8.82 -0.42 1.80
CA VAL A 51 8.95 -1.40 2.89
C VAL A 51 9.91 -0.90 3.96
N LEU A 52 11.04 -0.29 3.57
CA LEU A 52 11.98 0.33 4.51
C LEU A 52 11.35 1.51 5.25
N LEU A 53 10.60 2.36 4.56
CA LEU A 53 9.93 3.50 5.20
C LEU A 53 8.88 3.02 6.20
N LEU A 54 8.11 1.98 5.87
CA LEU A 54 7.17 1.37 6.81
C LEU A 54 7.91 0.87 8.06
N SER A 55 9.02 0.15 7.87
CA SER A 55 9.86 -0.36 8.96
C SER A 55 10.44 0.75 9.84
N LEU A 56 10.90 1.85 9.23
CA LEU A 56 11.42 3.02 9.95
C LEU A 56 10.32 3.74 10.74
N ILE A 57 9.12 3.89 10.17
CA ILE A 57 7.98 4.50 10.87
C ILE A 57 7.58 3.65 12.07
N ILE A 58 7.50 2.32 11.90
CA ILE A 58 7.25 1.38 13.01
C ILE A 58 8.33 1.59 14.09
N SER A 59 9.60 1.56 13.70
CA SER A 59 10.71 1.73 14.65
C SER A 59 10.66 3.08 15.38
N ALA A 60 10.35 4.19 14.69
CA ALA A 60 10.25 5.51 15.29
C ALA A 60 9.11 5.61 16.31
N VAL A 61 7.92 5.07 15.98
CA VAL A 61 6.73 5.10 16.86
C VAL A 61 6.99 4.40 18.20
N PHE A 62 7.85 3.38 18.21
CA PHE A 62 8.26 2.66 19.42
C PHE A 62 9.53 3.22 20.07
N ARG A 63 10.53 3.66 19.28
CA ARG A 63 11.78 4.24 19.79
C ARG A 63 11.55 5.55 20.52
N ASP A 64 10.67 6.41 20.01
CA ASP A 64 10.33 7.68 20.65
C ASP A 64 9.84 7.48 22.09
N GLU A 65 9.24 6.34 22.44
CA GLU A 65 8.82 6.03 23.82
C GLU A 65 9.96 5.54 24.72
N ILE A 66 10.90 4.77 24.16
CA ILE A 66 12.05 4.26 24.90
C ILE A 66 12.97 5.44 25.28
N ASP A 67 13.23 6.34 24.32
CA ASP A 67 14.13 7.48 24.51
C ASP A 67 13.49 8.62 25.32
N SER A 68 12.16 8.80 25.23
CA SER A 68 11.47 9.86 25.99
C SER A 68 11.14 9.50 27.45
N GLY A 69 11.31 8.24 27.86
CA GLY A 69 10.98 7.80 29.22
C GLY A 69 9.51 7.94 29.60
N ILE A 70 8.61 8.21 28.64
CA ILE A 70 7.19 8.48 28.88
C ILE A 70 6.47 7.21 29.39
N LEU A 71 6.99 6.01 29.07
CA LEU A 71 6.53 4.76 29.66
C LEU A 71 6.68 4.73 31.21
N PHE A 72 7.60 5.53 31.74
CA PHE A 72 7.84 5.70 33.18
C PHE A 72 6.90 6.73 33.83
N LEU A 73 6.41 7.72 33.07
CA LEU A 73 5.51 8.78 33.56
C LEU A 73 4.03 8.38 33.53
N TYR A 74 3.65 7.39 32.70
CA TYR A 74 2.31 6.80 32.69
C TYR A 74 2.11 5.74 33.77
N LYS A 75 2.29 6.10 35.04
CA LYS A 75 2.07 5.17 36.17
C LYS A 75 0.60 4.77 36.33
N ASP A 76 -0.33 5.62 35.86
CA ASP A 76 -1.79 5.43 36.02
C ASP A 76 -2.53 4.97 34.75
N LEU A 77 -1.86 4.86 33.60
CA LEU A 77 -2.48 4.40 32.35
C LEU A 77 -2.08 2.95 32.06
N ASN A 78 -3.05 2.12 31.71
CA ASN A 78 -2.79 0.72 31.39
C ASN A 78 -1.87 0.62 30.16
N ARG A 79 -0.64 0.15 30.36
CA ARG A 79 0.42 0.03 29.34
C ARG A 79 -0.06 -0.74 28.10
N THR A 80 -0.91 -1.74 28.28
CA THR A 80 -1.49 -2.53 27.18
C THR A 80 -2.42 -1.70 26.30
N ARG A 81 -3.16 -0.73 26.88
CA ARG A 81 -4.06 0.14 26.11
C ARG A 81 -3.27 1.13 25.25
N LEU A 82 -2.16 1.65 25.77
CA LEU A 82 -1.27 2.55 25.03
C LEU A 82 -0.60 1.84 23.85
N PHE A 83 -0.09 0.62 24.09
CA PHE A 83 0.50 -0.22 23.04
C PHE A 83 -0.51 -0.56 21.93
N ASN A 84 -1.71 -1.04 22.30
CA ASN A 84 -2.74 -1.38 21.33
C ASN A 84 -3.21 -0.16 20.52
N ALA A 85 -3.30 1.03 21.14
CA ALA A 85 -3.67 2.25 20.42
C ALA A 85 -2.64 2.62 19.33
N LYS A 86 -1.35 2.38 19.57
CA LYS A 86 -0.28 2.61 18.57
C LYS A 86 -0.31 1.59 17.43
N ILE A 87 -0.48 0.31 17.74
CA ILE A 87 -0.66 -0.73 16.72
C ILE A 87 -1.86 -0.39 15.83
N ILE A 88 -2.99 0.01 16.44
CA ILE A 88 -4.17 0.48 15.69
C ILE A 88 -3.82 1.69 14.83
N SER A 89 -3.05 2.66 15.35
CA SER A 89 -2.61 3.82 14.57
C SER A 89 -1.76 3.43 13.35
N LEU A 90 -0.85 2.47 13.49
CA LEU A 90 -0.01 1.97 12.39
C LEU A 90 -0.85 1.20 11.35
N VAL A 91 -1.78 0.37 11.82
CA VAL A 91 -2.72 -0.35 10.94
C VAL A 91 -3.62 0.64 10.17
N VAL A 92 -4.14 1.69 10.81
CA VAL A 92 -4.94 2.73 10.16
C VAL A 92 -4.10 3.51 9.15
N MET A 93 -2.85 3.83 9.47
CA MET A 93 -1.93 4.47 8.54
C MET A 93 -1.73 3.60 7.28
N TYR A 94 -1.43 2.32 7.44
CA TYR A 94 -1.28 1.40 6.32
C TYR A 94 -2.59 1.23 5.53
N ALA A 95 -3.73 1.11 6.20
CA ALA A 95 -5.05 1.03 5.53
C ALA A 95 -5.32 2.27 4.67
N SER A 96 -4.98 3.47 5.15
CA SER A 96 -5.10 4.69 4.37
C SER A 96 -4.14 4.74 3.17
N TYR A 97 -2.94 4.16 3.30
CA TYR A 97 -1.99 4.01 2.19
C TYR A 97 -2.55 3.11 1.10
N VAL A 98 -3.09 1.94 1.46
CA VAL A 98 -3.74 1.03 0.50
C VAL A 98 -4.93 1.72 -0.19
N LEU A 99 -5.77 2.43 0.57
CA LEU A 99 -6.91 3.17 0.02
C LEU A 99 -6.45 4.22 -1.00
N LEU A 100 -5.41 4.99 -0.68
CA LEU A 100 -4.81 5.94 -1.61
C LEU A 100 -4.29 5.24 -2.87
N THR A 101 -3.60 4.10 -2.75
CA THR A 101 -3.15 3.32 -3.90
C THR A 101 -4.32 2.85 -4.78
N VAL A 102 -5.46 2.46 -4.19
CA VAL A 102 -6.66 2.10 -4.96
C VAL A 102 -7.20 3.32 -5.72
N LEU A 103 -7.27 4.49 -5.07
CA LEU A 103 -7.73 5.73 -5.71
C LEU A 103 -6.81 6.18 -6.84
N THR A 104 -5.50 6.19 -6.61
CA THR A 104 -4.52 6.58 -7.64
C THR A 104 -4.51 5.59 -8.79
N SER A 105 -4.65 4.29 -8.50
CA SER A 105 -4.81 3.25 -9.53
C SER A 105 -6.08 3.47 -10.36
N ALA A 106 -7.20 3.81 -9.73
CA ALA A 106 -8.46 4.09 -10.43
C ALA A 106 -8.31 5.32 -11.35
N ILE A 107 -7.70 6.40 -10.86
CA ILE A 107 -7.42 7.59 -11.67
C ILE A 107 -6.49 7.26 -12.84
N ALA A 108 -5.44 6.46 -12.61
CA ALA A 108 -4.50 6.03 -13.64
C ALA A 108 -5.18 5.20 -14.75
N TYR A 109 -5.99 4.21 -14.36
CA TYR A 109 -6.64 3.29 -15.28
C TYR A 109 -7.79 3.94 -16.06
N PHE A 110 -8.75 4.55 -15.36
CA PHE A 110 -9.93 5.14 -16.00
C PHE A 110 -9.66 6.52 -16.60
N GLY A 111 -8.75 7.30 -16.00
CA GLY A 111 -8.50 8.68 -16.43
C GLY A 111 -7.41 8.83 -17.50
N PHE A 112 -6.31 8.08 -17.39
CA PHE A 112 -5.13 8.31 -18.23
C PHE A 112 -4.87 7.23 -19.28
N LEU A 113 -5.11 5.96 -18.95
CA LEU A 113 -4.86 4.85 -19.88
C LEU A 113 -5.94 4.71 -20.96
N ASN A 114 -7.13 5.31 -20.78
CA ASN A 114 -8.31 5.10 -21.63
C ASN A 114 -8.51 3.60 -21.91
N ALA A 115 -8.41 2.80 -20.85
CA ALA A 115 -8.51 1.35 -20.92
C ALA A 115 -9.93 0.91 -21.30
N SER A 116 -10.12 -0.40 -21.52
CA SER A 116 -11.38 -1.03 -21.96
C SER A 116 -12.60 -0.71 -21.09
N GLY A 117 -12.39 -0.15 -19.90
CA GLY A 117 -13.42 0.14 -18.90
C GLY A 117 -13.85 -1.10 -18.13
N LYS A 118 -13.23 -2.26 -18.39
CA LYS A 118 -13.51 -3.50 -17.68
C LYS A 118 -12.92 -3.45 -16.27
N VAL A 119 -13.75 -3.69 -15.27
CA VAL A 119 -13.30 -3.73 -13.87
C VAL A 119 -12.67 -5.08 -13.54
N VAL A 120 -13.20 -6.16 -14.12
CA VAL A 120 -12.88 -7.55 -13.78
C VAL A 120 -12.58 -8.32 -15.08
N SER A 121 -11.65 -9.27 -15.03
CA SER A 121 -11.38 -10.19 -16.15
C SER A 121 -12.57 -11.12 -16.40
N ASP A 122 -12.77 -11.53 -17.65
CA ASP A 122 -13.76 -12.53 -18.02
C ASP A 122 -13.33 -13.96 -17.61
N ASP A 123 -12.03 -14.17 -17.33
CA ASP A 123 -11.51 -15.44 -16.82
C ASP A 123 -11.53 -15.49 -15.28
N TRP A 124 -12.40 -16.35 -14.74
CA TRP A 124 -12.56 -16.53 -13.31
C TRP A 124 -11.29 -16.98 -12.58
N ASN A 125 -10.46 -17.80 -13.23
CA ASN A 125 -9.22 -18.27 -12.62
C ASN A 125 -8.26 -17.11 -12.37
N ASN A 126 -8.19 -16.18 -13.31
CA ASN A 126 -7.35 -14.99 -13.21
C ASN A 126 -7.84 -14.05 -12.09
N VAL A 127 -9.15 -13.84 -12.00
CA VAL A 127 -9.75 -13.05 -10.91
C VAL A 127 -9.40 -13.63 -9.55
N GLN A 128 -9.50 -14.96 -9.40
CA GLN A 128 -9.15 -15.63 -8.15
C GLN A 128 -7.67 -15.46 -7.81
N SER A 129 -6.76 -15.63 -8.77
CA SER A 129 -5.32 -15.46 -8.53
C SER A 129 -4.96 -14.03 -8.14
N THR A 130 -5.55 -13.03 -8.79
CA THR A 130 -5.27 -11.62 -8.49
C THR A 130 -5.85 -11.19 -7.15
N LEU A 131 -7.04 -11.68 -6.76
CA LEU A 131 -7.57 -11.43 -5.41
C LEU A 131 -6.71 -12.06 -4.32
N LEU A 132 -6.22 -13.29 -4.55
CA LEU A 132 -5.30 -13.96 -3.62
C LEU A 132 -3.98 -13.20 -3.48
N SER A 133 -3.42 -12.69 -4.57
CA SER A 133 -2.17 -11.93 -4.53
C SER A 133 -2.34 -10.61 -3.77
N ILE A 134 -3.41 -9.86 -4.03
CA ILE A 134 -3.75 -8.63 -3.29
C ILE A 134 -3.89 -8.94 -1.79
N PHE A 135 -4.62 -10.01 -1.46
CA PHE A 135 -4.81 -10.41 -0.07
C PHE A 135 -3.49 -10.80 0.61
N ALA A 136 -2.61 -11.53 -0.09
CA ALA A 136 -1.31 -11.91 0.41
C ALA A 136 -0.42 -10.67 0.68
N THR A 137 -0.35 -9.72 -0.26
CA THR A 137 0.39 -8.45 -0.12
C THR A 137 -0.13 -7.61 1.04
N ILE A 138 -1.44 -7.51 1.23
CA ILE A 138 -1.98 -6.78 2.37
C ILE A 138 -1.62 -7.50 3.68
N SER A 139 -1.75 -8.83 3.70
CA SER A 139 -1.51 -9.65 4.90
C SER A 139 -0.05 -9.60 5.35
N ILE A 140 0.92 -9.67 4.43
CA ILE A 140 2.34 -9.66 4.80
C ILE A 140 2.75 -8.35 5.46
N ASN A 141 2.27 -7.21 4.95
CA ASN A 141 2.54 -5.90 5.53
C ASN A 141 1.81 -5.70 6.87
N VAL A 142 0.60 -6.23 7.02
CA VAL A 142 -0.11 -6.21 8.32
C VAL A 142 0.63 -7.05 9.36
N ILE A 143 1.12 -8.24 9.00
CA ILE A 143 1.95 -9.07 9.88
C ILE A 143 3.24 -8.33 10.25
N GLY A 144 3.85 -7.58 9.32
CA GLY A 144 5.04 -6.77 9.62
C GLY A 144 4.80 -5.62 10.61
N ILE A 145 3.56 -5.16 10.77
CA ILE A 145 3.17 -4.10 11.72
C ILE A 145 2.91 -4.68 13.12
N LEU A 146 2.41 -5.92 13.20
CA LEU A 146 2.02 -6.60 14.44
C LEU A 146 3.23 -7.17 15.19
#